data_AF-A0A1I2U5J3-F1
#
_entry.id   AF-A0A1I2U5J3-F1
#
_cell.length_a   1.000
_cell.length_b   1.000
_cell.length_c   1.000
_cell.angle_alpha   90.00
_cell.angle_beta   90.00
_cell.angle_gamma   90.00
#
_symmetry.space_group_name_H-M   'P 1'
#
loop_
_entity.id
_entity.type
_entity.pdbx_description
1 polymer ?
#
loop_
_entity_poly.entity_id
_entity_poly.type
_entity_poly.pdbx_seq_one_letter_code
_entity_poly.pdbx_strand_id
1 'polypeptide(L)'
;MTGKLNKGITRAKTKIEEGDIFYVYNDYYKKYFFGKILVDISNRLTKHIEGAWSSIGFFSDCYLVAVYKDIPDTPELHGREFVIPGSFIYKSEFNRRNKDGMDWVYYDHEDIDYHTLEFPEYLIASNYDIYLERGELSLLTGLTREQYGDEYHITGSKTGSLDFSKALLLQGYKTNEEKIYYHDLRLLPDLRKTIYAMIGEDPKMSYYDLALKHGKDLGRFYREGLPAKTMLPKKMEIDKRTGYPKELLCGVAWTFRQEKFPSLAAFTKELKEYNEDVSEDSFSDLWSSDLKLIGNRILVQYEHWDNGLDDSREEQLLLQADNGKHFTTAELLYKIHNQIRNKLVNDDNVFFEGLQLFERDDANYPNTPYYYILQGS
;
A
#
# COMPACT_ATOMS: atom_id res chain seq x y z
N MET A 1 -30.43 12.09 -41.65
CA MET A 1 -29.66 10.83 -41.66
C MET A 1 -28.76 10.83 -40.44
N THR A 2 -29.20 10.16 -39.39
CA THR A 2 -28.52 10.04 -38.10
C THR A 2 -27.40 9.02 -38.22
N GLY A 3 -26.17 9.49 -38.39
CA GLY A 3 -24.97 8.67 -38.25
C GLY A 3 -24.85 8.22 -36.80
N LYS A 4 -25.13 6.95 -36.54
CA LYS A 4 -24.77 6.30 -35.28
C LYS A 4 -23.25 6.34 -35.17
N LEU A 5 -22.70 7.18 -34.29
CA LEU A 5 -21.35 6.97 -33.80
C LEU A 5 -21.33 5.59 -33.13
N ASN A 6 -20.47 4.71 -33.63
CA ASN A 6 -20.04 3.52 -32.92
C ASN A 6 -19.39 3.99 -31.61
N LYS A 7 -20.16 4.03 -30.53
CA LYS A 7 -19.61 3.94 -29.17
C LYS A 7 -19.00 2.55 -29.07
N GLY A 8 -17.72 2.44 -29.43
CA GLY A 8 -16.90 1.32 -28.98
C GLY A 8 -17.01 1.30 -27.47
N ILE A 9 -17.69 0.29 -26.95
CA ILE A 9 -17.73 0.03 -25.51
C ILE A 9 -16.35 -0.54 -25.17
N THR A 10 -15.37 0.33 -24.96
CA THR A 10 -14.15 -0.04 -24.25
C THR A 10 -14.57 -0.20 -22.79
N ARG A 11 -14.85 -1.45 -22.40
CA ARG A 11 -15.08 -1.81 -20.99
C ARG A 11 -13.90 -1.30 -20.18
N ALA A 12 -14.16 -0.63 -19.05
CA ALA A 12 -13.14 -0.40 -18.03
C ALA A 12 -12.40 -1.73 -17.76
N LYS A 13 -11.07 -1.71 -17.88
CA LYS A 13 -10.19 -2.81 -17.47
C LYS A 13 -10.59 -3.17 -16.03
N THR A 14 -10.84 -4.45 -15.75
CA THR A 14 -11.30 -4.90 -14.43
C THR A 14 -10.25 -4.72 -13.33
N LYS A 15 -8.98 -4.53 -13.72
CA LYS A 15 -7.84 -4.32 -12.85
C LYS A 15 -6.93 -3.26 -13.47
N ILE A 16 -6.45 -2.33 -12.67
CA ILE A 16 -5.55 -1.27 -13.09
C ILE A 16 -4.13 -1.66 -12.72
N GLU A 17 -3.20 -1.39 -13.64
CA GLU A 17 -1.80 -1.76 -13.53
C GLU A 17 -0.91 -0.54 -13.75
N GLU A 18 0.31 -0.58 -13.23
CA GLU A 18 1.33 0.41 -13.57
C GLU A 18 1.59 0.40 -15.07
N GLY A 19 1.80 1.58 -15.66
CA GLY A 19 1.94 1.75 -17.10
C GLY A 19 0.62 2.01 -17.83
N ASP A 20 -0.52 1.66 -17.24
CA ASP A 20 -1.83 1.93 -17.85
C ASP A 20 -2.06 3.44 -17.98
N ILE A 21 -2.58 3.83 -19.16
CA ILE A 21 -2.98 5.18 -19.50
C ILE A 21 -4.50 5.24 -19.52
N PHE A 22 -5.06 6.25 -18.88
CA PHE A 22 -6.49 6.51 -18.82
C PHE A 22 -6.78 7.94 -19.27
N TYR A 23 -8.02 8.18 -19.67
CA TYR A 23 -8.55 9.53 -19.78
C TYR A 23 -9.85 9.71 -19.00
N VAL A 24 -10.10 10.97 -18.66
CA VAL A 24 -11.36 11.44 -18.10
C VAL A 24 -11.82 12.64 -18.93
N TYR A 25 -13.10 12.67 -19.27
CA TYR A 25 -13.72 13.86 -19.84
C TYR A 25 -14.14 14.80 -18.72
N ASN A 26 -13.59 16.02 -18.71
CA ASN A 26 -14.00 17.02 -17.74
C ASN A 26 -15.14 17.87 -18.31
N ASP A 27 -16.31 17.77 -17.69
CA ASP A 27 -17.51 18.47 -18.14
C ASP A 27 -17.44 19.98 -18.02
N TYR A 28 -16.63 20.51 -17.10
CA TYR A 28 -16.50 21.94 -16.90
C TYR A 28 -15.64 22.56 -18.01
N TYR A 29 -14.44 22.02 -18.22
CA TYR A 29 -13.49 22.51 -19.22
C TYR A 29 -13.80 22.03 -20.64
N LYS A 30 -14.69 21.03 -20.79
CA LYS A 30 -15.06 20.41 -22.08
C LYS A 30 -13.86 19.81 -22.82
N LYS A 31 -12.92 19.25 -22.07
CA LYS A 31 -11.68 18.66 -22.57
C LYS A 31 -11.45 17.26 -22.01
N TYR A 32 -10.63 16.48 -22.72
CA TYR A 32 -10.12 15.21 -22.23
C TYR A 32 -8.79 15.43 -21.52
N PHE A 33 -8.64 14.81 -20.34
CA PHE A 33 -7.40 14.81 -19.58
C PHE A 33 -6.90 13.39 -19.46
N PHE A 34 -5.62 13.20 -19.75
CA PHE A 34 -4.98 11.89 -19.72
C PHE A 34 -4.06 11.77 -18.51
N GLY A 35 -4.08 10.60 -17.89
CA GLY A 35 -3.16 10.23 -16.83
C GLY A 35 -2.51 8.88 -17.07
N LYS A 36 -1.29 8.69 -16.56
CA LYS A 36 -0.57 7.41 -16.56
C LYS A 36 -0.35 6.95 -15.13
N ILE A 37 -0.72 5.71 -14.82
CA ILE A 37 -0.41 5.09 -13.53
C ILE A 37 1.09 4.80 -13.52
N LEU A 38 1.85 5.47 -12.66
CA LEU A 38 3.29 5.31 -12.58
C LEU A 38 3.70 4.24 -11.55
N VAL A 39 3.09 4.29 -10.36
CA VAL A 39 3.47 3.43 -9.24
C VAL A 39 2.23 3.05 -8.44
N ASP A 40 2.05 1.77 -8.15
CA ASP A 40 1.17 1.31 -7.08
C ASP A 40 1.93 1.43 -5.76
N ILE A 41 1.58 2.41 -4.91
CA ILE A 41 2.38 2.71 -3.73
C ILE A 41 2.45 1.53 -2.77
N SER A 42 1.31 0.88 -2.47
CA SER A 42 1.33 -0.26 -1.56
C SER A 42 2.07 -1.45 -2.15
N ASN A 43 1.84 -1.77 -3.43
CA ASN A 43 2.38 -2.98 -4.03
C ASN A 43 3.85 -2.83 -4.41
N ARG A 44 4.28 -1.65 -4.84
CA ARG A 44 5.65 -1.39 -5.32
C ARG A 44 6.58 -0.90 -4.23
N LEU A 45 6.12 0.01 -3.36
CA LEU A 45 7.00 0.72 -2.43
C LEU A 45 6.85 0.18 -1.00
N THR A 46 5.65 0.15 -0.43
CA THR A 46 5.51 -0.19 1.00
C THR A 46 5.83 -1.65 1.29
N LYS A 47 5.63 -2.58 0.34
CA LYS A 47 6.09 -3.99 0.46
C LYS A 47 7.60 -4.13 0.67
N HIS A 48 8.39 -3.12 0.27
CA HIS A 48 9.84 -3.17 0.22
C HIS A 48 10.53 -2.17 1.16
N ILE A 49 9.76 -1.36 1.89
CA ILE A 49 10.27 -0.37 2.83
C ILE A 49 10.00 -0.88 4.26
N GLU A 50 11.04 -1.31 4.95
CA GLU A 50 10.96 -1.76 6.35
C GLU A 50 10.83 -0.54 7.29
N GLY A 51 9.83 -0.55 8.18
CA GLY A 51 9.65 0.43 9.25
C GLY A 51 8.25 1.06 9.29
N ALA A 52 7.61 1.03 10.47
CA ALA A 52 6.22 1.45 10.71
C ALA A 52 5.91 2.96 10.51
N TRP A 53 6.89 3.78 10.11
CA TRP A 53 6.78 5.24 10.12
C TRP A 53 7.38 5.92 8.88
N SER A 54 7.36 5.25 7.72
CA SER A 54 7.74 5.94 6.48
C SER A 54 6.63 6.89 6.02
N SER A 55 7.00 8.12 5.65
CA SER A 55 6.07 9.13 5.12
C SER A 55 5.31 8.60 3.89
N ILE A 56 5.95 7.77 3.07
CA ILE A 56 5.35 7.13 1.90
C ILE A 56 4.25 6.12 2.27
N GLY A 57 4.30 5.55 3.48
CA GLY A 57 3.27 4.67 4.03
C GLY A 57 1.93 5.38 4.21
N PHE A 58 1.93 6.69 4.45
CA PHE A 58 0.72 7.50 4.43
C PHE A 58 0.00 7.35 3.08
N PHE A 59 0.70 7.19 1.96
CA PHE A 59 0.16 7.12 0.59
C PHE A 59 -0.12 5.69 0.09
N SER A 60 -0.16 4.69 0.97
CA SER A 60 -0.34 3.27 0.60
C SER A 60 -1.62 2.98 -0.20
N ASP A 61 -2.69 3.71 0.07
CA ASP A 61 -3.99 3.63 -0.61
C ASP A 61 -4.05 4.41 -1.94
N CYS A 62 -2.91 4.88 -2.46
CA CYS A 62 -2.81 5.68 -3.67
C CYS A 62 -2.06 4.97 -4.79
N TYR A 63 -2.33 5.42 -6.02
CA TYR A 63 -1.40 5.35 -7.13
C TYR A 63 -0.59 6.65 -7.20
N LEU A 64 0.68 6.58 -7.59
CA LEU A 64 1.37 7.72 -8.18
C LEU A 64 0.91 7.85 -9.62
N VAL A 65 0.36 9.00 -9.99
CA VAL A 65 -0.22 9.24 -11.32
C VAL A 65 0.40 10.48 -11.93
N ALA A 66 0.89 10.37 -13.16
CA ALA A 66 1.29 11.53 -13.95
C ALA A 66 0.14 12.01 -14.83
N VAL A 67 0.10 13.30 -15.13
CA VAL A 67 -0.89 13.94 -16.01
C VAL A 67 -0.19 14.42 -17.27
N TYR A 68 -0.66 13.98 -18.43
CA TYR A 68 -0.13 14.43 -19.71
C TYR A 68 -0.48 15.90 -19.96
N LYS A 69 0.43 16.61 -20.62
CA LYS A 69 0.30 18.01 -21.02
C LYS A 69 -0.75 18.20 -22.11
N ASP A 70 -0.93 17.20 -22.96
CA ASP A 70 -1.90 17.21 -24.04
C ASP A 70 -3.33 17.13 -23.49
N ILE A 71 -4.12 18.18 -23.73
CA ILE A 71 -5.50 18.34 -23.24
C ILE A 71 -6.42 18.57 -24.46
N PRO A 72 -6.72 17.51 -25.23
CA PRO A 72 -7.44 17.59 -26.50
C PRO A 72 -8.96 17.71 -26.35
N ASP A 73 -9.62 18.10 -27.45
CA ASP A 73 -11.09 18.09 -27.60
C ASP A 73 -11.65 16.71 -27.95
N THR A 74 -10.79 15.77 -28.34
CA THR A 74 -11.09 14.38 -28.70
C THR A 74 -10.35 13.43 -27.75
N PRO A 75 -10.80 12.18 -27.57
CA PRO A 75 -10.12 11.20 -26.74
C PRO A 75 -8.90 10.60 -27.47
N GLU A 76 -8.00 11.43 -28.00
CA GLU A 76 -6.80 11.04 -28.72
C GLU A 76 -5.57 11.73 -28.11
N LEU A 77 -4.62 10.95 -27.61
CA LEU A 77 -3.40 11.46 -26.99
C LEU A 77 -2.26 11.54 -28.01
N HIS A 78 -1.86 12.76 -28.38
CA HIS A 78 -0.80 13.06 -29.34
C HIS A 78 0.57 13.33 -28.68
N GLY A 79 0.57 13.91 -27.49
CA GLY A 79 1.78 14.20 -26.71
C GLY A 79 2.13 13.12 -25.68
N ARG A 80 3.41 13.05 -25.28
CA ARG A 80 3.89 12.20 -24.17
C ARG A 80 4.59 12.97 -23.04
N GLU A 81 4.60 14.30 -23.14
CA GLU A 81 5.12 15.17 -22.08
C GLU A 81 4.10 15.24 -20.92
N PHE A 82 4.58 15.19 -19.67
CA PHE A 82 3.75 15.38 -18.49
C PHE A 82 3.73 16.84 -18.05
N VAL A 83 2.55 17.36 -17.72
CA VAL A 83 2.41 18.67 -17.06
C VAL A 83 2.48 18.54 -15.53
N ILE A 84 1.99 17.42 -14.99
CA ILE A 84 2.14 17.06 -13.58
C ILE A 84 2.84 15.69 -13.56
N PRO A 85 4.13 15.61 -13.23
CA PRO A 85 4.92 14.39 -13.43
C PRO A 85 4.67 13.32 -12.34
N GLY A 86 3.89 13.64 -11.30
CA GLY A 86 3.41 12.66 -10.33
C GLY A 86 2.48 13.31 -9.30
N SER A 87 1.42 12.64 -8.91
CA SER A 87 0.50 13.05 -7.84
C SER A 87 -0.10 11.81 -7.21
N PHE A 88 -0.37 11.85 -5.91
CA PHE A 88 -1.00 10.75 -5.22
C PHE A 88 -2.52 10.83 -5.42
N ILE A 89 -3.08 9.82 -6.09
CA ILE A 89 -4.53 9.71 -6.35
C ILE A 89 -5.02 8.43 -5.68
N TYR A 90 -6.11 8.53 -4.93
CA TYR A 90 -6.69 7.37 -4.26
C TYR A 90 -7.04 6.26 -5.25
N LYS A 91 -6.69 5.02 -4.90
CA LYS A 91 -7.04 3.82 -5.70
C LYS A 91 -8.54 3.68 -5.90
N SER A 92 -9.34 4.10 -4.91
CA SER A 92 -10.80 4.06 -4.95
C SER A 92 -11.42 4.84 -6.10
N GLU A 93 -10.75 5.87 -6.62
CA GLU A 93 -11.30 6.76 -7.65
C GLU A 93 -11.43 6.10 -9.00
N PHE A 94 -10.58 5.10 -9.23
CA PHE A 94 -10.56 4.36 -10.47
C PHE A 94 -11.57 3.19 -10.49
N ASN A 95 -12.29 2.97 -9.39
CA ASN A 95 -13.33 1.95 -9.33
C ASN A 95 -14.62 2.43 -10.01
N ARG A 96 -15.29 1.50 -10.71
CA ARG A 96 -16.44 1.70 -11.62
C ARG A 96 -17.70 2.36 -11.02
N ARG A 97 -17.69 2.72 -9.74
CA ARG A 97 -18.80 3.37 -9.02
C ARG A 97 -18.27 4.48 -8.10
N ASN A 98 -17.39 5.36 -8.59
CA ASN A 98 -17.05 6.54 -7.79
C ASN A 98 -18.32 7.39 -7.54
N LYS A 99 -18.38 8.05 -6.39
CA LYS A 99 -19.52 8.88 -5.97
C LYS A 99 -19.66 10.17 -6.81
N ASP A 100 -18.57 10.57 -7.47
CA ASP A 100 -18.46 11.84 -8.19
C ASP A 100 -18.81 11.72 -9.68
N GLY A 101 -19.09 10.51 -10.18
CA GLY A 101 -19.55 10.25 -11.54
C GLY A 101 -18.48 10.38 -12.63
N MET A 102 -17.19 10.36 -12.29
CA MET A 102 -16.11 10.44 -13.29
C MET A 102 -15.88 9.08 -13.95
N ASP A 103 -16.10 9.01 -15.26
CA ASP A 103 -15.80 7.83 -16.06
C ASP A 103 -14.32 7.82 -16.45
N TRP A 104 -13.51 7.09 -15.69
CA TRP A 104 -12.13 6.75 -16.07
C TRP A 104 -12.15 5.71 -17.18
N VAL A 105 -11.63 6.08 -18.35
CA VAL A 105 -11.62 5.21 -19.54
C VAL A 105 -10.19 4.78 -19.83
N TYR A 106 -9.97 3.46 -19.89
CA TYR A 106 -8.70 2.90 -20.34
C TYR A 106 -8.42 3.32 -21.78
N TYR A 107 -7.19 3.78 -22.01
CA TYR A 107 -6.73 4.27 -23.30
C TYR A 107 -5.67 3.36 -23.92
N ASP A 108 -4.57 3.12 -23.20
CA ASP A 108 -3.40 2.38 -23.70
C ASP A 108 -2.54 1.90 -22.52
N HIS A 109 -1.42 1.24 -22.80
CA HIS A 109 -0.42 0.85 -21.82
C HIS A 109 0.99 1.13 -22.32
N GLU A 110 1.83 1.70 -21.46
CA GLU A 110 3.24 1.97 -21.73
C GLU A 110 4.08 1.58 -20.53
N ASP A 111 5.13 0.80 -20.74
CA ASP A 111 6.05 0.37 -19.68
C ASP A 111 6.59 1.56 -18.86
N ILE A 112 6.91 1.28 -17.60
CA ILE A 112 7.47 2.27 -16.67
C ILE A 112 8.99 2.24 -16.74
N ASP A 113 9.59 3.38 -17.10
CA ASP A 113 10.99 3.62 -16.84
C ASP A 113 11.16 4.25 -15.45
N TYR A 114 11.61 3.44 -14.50
CA TYR A 114 11.76 3.85 -13.11
C TYR A 114 12.81 4.94 -12.89
N HIS A 115 13.73 5.15 -13.84
CA HIS A 115 14.73 6.22 -13.77
C HIS A 115 14.09 7.61 -13.96
N THR A 116 12.88 7.65 -14.51
CA THR A 116 12.16 8.88 -14.86
C THR A 116 11.04 9.24 -13.88
N LEU A 117 10.85 8.44 -12.83
CA LEU A 117 9.79 8.65 -11.84
C LEU A 117 10.01 9.93 -11.06
N GLU A 118 8.92 10.67 -10.84
CA GLU A 118 8.96 11.97 -10.17
C GLU A 118 7.87 12.06 -9.10
N PHE A 119 8.27 12.03 -7.83
CA PHE A 119 7.37 12.12 -6.69
C PHE A 119 7.08 13.57 -6.31
N PRO A 120 5.87 13.86 -5.79
CA PRO A 120 5.60 15.14 -5.11
C PRO A 120 6.64 15.43 -4.04
N GLU A 121 6.99 16.71 -3.92
CA GLU A 121 7.91 17.19 -2.88
C GLU A 121 7.13 17.95 -1.83
N TYR A 122 7.23 17.57 -0.56
CA TYR A 122 6.51 18.23 0.53
C TYR A 122 7.32 18.22 1.82
N LEU A 123 6.91 19.03 2.78
CA LEU A 123 7.55 19.11 4.08
C LEU A 123 6.76 18.30 5.10
N ILE A 124 7.47 17.60 5.98
CA ILE A 124 6.88 16.97 7.17
C ILE A 124 7.68 17.37 8.40
N ALA A 125 6.97 17.53 9.50
CA ALA A 125 7.58 17.87 10.77
C ALA A 125 7.50 16.68 11.73
N SER A 126 8.65 16.16 12.13
CA SER A 126 8.76 15.04 13.07
C SER A 126 9.57 15.47 14.28
N ASN A 127 8.99 15.36 15.48
CA ASN A 127 9.57 15.88 16.73
C ASN A 127 9.94 17.38 16.65
N TYR A 128 11.21 17.72 16.53
CA TYR A 128 11.69 19.11 16.40
C TYR A 128 12.25 19.44 15.02
N ASP A 129 12.35 18.43 14.16
CA ASP A 129 13.02 18.52 12.87
C ASP A 129 12.00 18.60 11.73
N ILE A 130 12.37 19.31 10.67
CA ILE A 130 11.59 19.46 9.44
C ILE A 130 12.32 18.76 8.32
N TYR A 131 11.64 17.87 7.62
CA TYR A 131 12.19 17.06 6.54
C TYR A 131 11.54 17.42 5.21
N LEU A 132 12.34 17.44 4.15
CA LEU A 132 11.85 17.38 2.78
C LEU A 132 11.61 15.91 2.43
N GLU A 133 10.37 15.61 2.08
CA GLU A 133 9.94 14.30 1.62
C GLU A 133 9.83 14.29 0.09
N ARG A 134 10.41 13.26 -0.53
CA ARG A 134 10.28 12.97 -1.96
C ARG A 134 10.39 11.47 -2.16
N GLY A 135 9.28 10.81 -2.47
CA GLY A 135 9.24 9.35 -2.60
C GLY A 135 9.64 8.65 -1.30
N GLU A 136 10.73 7.89 -1.30
CA GLU A 136 11.25 7.24 -0.09
C GLU A 136 12.32 8.06 0.66
N LEU A 137 12.67 9.24 0.14
CA LEU A 137 13.68 10.10 0.74
C LEU A 137 13.04 11.04 1.76
N SER A 138 13.67 11.09 2.93
CA SER A 138 13.40 12.05 3.99
C SER A 138 14.70 12.78 4.30
N LEU A 139 14.78 14.05 3.91
CA LEU A 139 16.02 14.84 3.95
C LEU A 139 15.87 15.96 4.97
N LEU A 140 16.71 15.94 6.02
CA LEU A 140 16.67 16.94 7.09
C LEU A 140 16.95 18.33 6.55
N THR A 141 16.03 19.27 6.79
CA THR A 141 16.16 20.68 6.43
C THR A 141 16.67 21.52 7.61
N GLY A 142 17.08 22.76 7.31
CA GLY A 142 17.40 23.76 8.33
C GLY A 142 16.21 24.65 8.74
N LEU A 143 14.97 24.28 8.39
CA LEU A 143 13.80 25.09 8.68
C LEU A 143 13.44 25.06 10.17
N THR A 144 12.97 26.20 10.68
CA THR A 144 12.35 26.26 12.00
C THR A 144 10.88 25.82 11.96
N ARG A 145 10.31 25.51 13.13
CA ARG A 145 8.88 25.21 13.28
C ARG A 145 7.97 26.39 12.89
N GLU A 146 8.41 27.62 13.14
CA GLU A 146 7.71 28.84 12.72
C GLU A 146 7.68 28.98 11.20
N GLN A 147 8.83 28.79 10.54
CA GLN A 147 8.90 28.77 9.08
C GLN A 147 8.03 27.67 8.47
N TYR A 148 8.07 26.46 9.02
CA TYR A 148 7.21 25.36 8.58
C TYR A 148 5.71 25.65 8.81
N GLY A 149 5.35 26.15 9.99
CA GLY A 149 3.94 26.31 10.40
C GLY A 149 3.25 27.52 9.81
N ASP A 150 3.97 28.65 9.69
CA ASP A 150 3.38 29.96 9.42
C ASP A 150 3.77 30.53 8.05
N GLU A 151 4.91 30.09 7.48
CA GLU A 151 5.38 30.57 6.16
C GLU A 151 5.14 29.52 5.05
N TYR A 152 5.35 28.24 5.33
CA TYR A 152 5.43 27.18 4.31
C TYR A 152 4.38 26.07 4.51
N HIS A 153 3.16 26.29 4.01
CA HIS A 153 2.07 25.29 4.06
C HIS A 153 2.17 24.19 2.97
N ILE A 154 3.36 23.61 2.76
CA ILE A 154 3.59 22.58 1.73
C ILE A 154 3.47 21.19 2.35
N THR A 155 2.24 20.72 2.48
CA THR A 155 1.94 19.41 3.07
C THR A 155 1.68 18.37 2.00
N GLY A 156 2.13 17.13 2.24
CA GLY A 156 1.83 16.00 1.37
C GLY A 156 0.32 15.80 1.27
N SER A 157 -0.19 15.69 0.04
CA SER A 157 -1.63 15.61 -0.22
C SER A 157 -1.96 14.44 -1.14
N LYS A 158 -3.17 13.92 -0.96
CA LYS A 158 -3.80 12.92 -1.80
C LYS A 158 -5.04 13.54 -2.41
N THR A 159 -5.40 13.13 -3.61
CA THR A 159 -6.51 13.74 -4.36
C THR A 159 -7.47 12.69 -4.90
N GLY A 160 -8.74 13.08 -5.05
CA GLY A 160 -9.80 12.23 -5.59
C GLY A 160 -9.92 12.27 -7.12
N SER A 161 -9.09 13.05 -7.82
CA SER A 161 -9.15 13.17 -9.28
C SER A 161 -7.85 13.73 -9.85
N LEU A 162 -7.72 13.78 -11.17
CA LEU A 162 -6.69 14.58 -11.81
C LEU A 162 -6.90 16.05 -11.45
N ASP A 163 -5.84 16.77 -11.10
CA ASP A 163 -5.92 18.19 -10.81
C ASP A 163 -6.04 19.01 -12.11
N PHE A 164 -7.25 19.07 -12.64
CA PHE A 164 -7.57 19.68 -13.94
C PHE A 164 -7.21 21.17 -13.99
N SER A 165 -7.56 21.92 -12.93
CA SER A 165 -7.28 23.34 -12.83
C SER A 165 -5.77 23.59 -12.84
N LYS A 166 -5.02 22.81 -12.07
CA LYS A 166 -3.55 22.93 -12.02
C LYS A 166 -2.87 22.52 -13.32
N ALA A 167 -3.32 21.44 -13.97
CA ALA A 167 -2.82 21.03 -15.27
C ALA A 167 -3.01 22.12 -16.34
N LEU A 168 -4.10 22.89 -16.26
CA LEU A 168 -4.36 24.03 -17.13
C LEU A 168 -3.55 25.28 -16.74
N LEU A 169 -3.51 25.63 -15.45
CA LEU A 169 -2.78 26.79 -14.93
C LEU A 169 -1.27 26.70 -15.23
N LEU A 170 -0.67 25.52 -15.07
CA LEU A 170 0.75 25.28 -15.36
C LEU A 170 1.11 25.46 -16.84
N GLN A 171 0.11 25.46 -17.72
CA GLN A 171 0.27 25.72 -19.15
C GLN A 171 -0.18 27.13 -19.55
N GLY A 172 -0.53 27.98 -18.59
CA GLY A 172 -0.93 29.37 -18.82
C GLY A 172 -2.39 29.57 -19.23
N TYR A 173 -3.25 28.55 -19.08
CA TYR A 173 -4.68 28.68 -19.35
C TYR A 173 -5.42 29.31 -18.16
N LYS A 174 -6.52 30.01 -18.45
CA LYS A 174 -7.45 30.50 -17.42
C LYS A 174 -8.27 29.34 -16.87
N THR A 175 -8.49 29.33 -15.57
CA THR A 175 -9.29 28.32 -14.88
C THR A 175 -10.19 28.96 -13.83
N ASN A 176 -11.04 28.16 -13.18
CA ASN A 176 -11.87 28.65 -12.08
C ASN A 176 -11.08 28.98 -10.82
N GLU A 177 -9.96 28.31 -10.64
CA GLU A 177 -9.01 28.67 -9.61
C GLU A 177 -8.02 29.66 -10.20
N GLU A 178 -7.92 30.82 -9.56
CA GLU A 178 -6.94 31.85 -9.97
C GLU A 178 -5.57 31.62 -9.32
N LYS A 179 -5.48 30.65 -8.39
CA LYS A 179 -4.28 30.36 -7.61
C LYS A 179 -4.08 28.86 -7.48
N ILE A 180 -2.84 28.41 -7.66
CA ILE A 180 -2.42 27.05 -7.34
C ILE A 180 -2.22 26.99 -5.82
N TYR A 181 -2.93 26.08 -5.15
CA TYR A 181 -2.62 25.73 -3.76
C TYR A 181 -1.43 24.77 -3.74
N TYR A 182 -0.35 25.20 -3.10
CA TYR A 182 0.94 24.55 -3.22
C TYR A 182 1.15 23.47 -2.16
N HIS A 183 0.62 22.29 -2.42
CA HIS A 183 0.93 21.06 -1.68
C HIS A 183 2.12 20.29 -2.26
N ASP A 184 2.82 20.91 -3.21
CA ASP A 184 3.95 20.32 -3.93
C ASP A 184 4.99 21.40 -4.22
N LEU A 185 6.16 21.27 -3.59
CA LEU A 185 7.28 22.20 -3.67
C LEU A 185 7.81 22.36 -5.10
N ARG A 186 7.63 21.35 -5.98
CA ARG A 186 8.03 21.40 -7.41
C ARG A 186 7.45 22.60 -8.15
N LEU A 187 6.36 23.15 -7.65
CA LEU A 187 5.60 24.24 -8.26
C LEU A 187 5.94 25.61 -7.67
N LEU A 188 6.84 25.64 -6.68
CA LEU A 188 7.35 26.84 -6.03
C LEU A 188 8.85 26.95 -6.29
N PRO A 189 9.30 27.31 -7.51
CA PRO A 189 10.67 27.15 -7.95
C PRO A 189 11.70 27.92 -7.09
N ASP A 190 11.33 29.09 -6.56
CA ASP A 190 12.24 29.88 -5.73
C ASP A 190 12.36 29.32 -4.32
N LEU A 191 11.25 28.90 -3.72
CA LEU A 191 11.28 28.21 -2.44
C LEU A 191 11.98 26.85 -2.55
N ARG A 192 11.73 26.11 -3.64
CA ARG A 192 12.40 24.84 -3.93
C ARG A 192 13.92 25.00 -3.96
N LYS A 193 14.44 26.02 -4.64
CA LYS A 193 15.88 26.33 -4.63
C LYS A 193 16.39 26.58 -3.21
N THR A 194 15.65 27.34 -2.41
CA THR A 194 16.00 27.64 -1.01
C THR A 194 16.07 26.37 -0.16
N ILE A 195 15.06 25.50 -0.22
CA ILE A 195 15.03 24.25 0.53
C ILE A 195 16.16 23.31 0.08
N TYR A 196 16.37 23.15 -1.23
CA TYR A 196 17.44 22.30 -1.75
C TYR A 196 18.84 22.80 -1.34
N ALA A 197 19.04 24.13 -1.28
CA ALA A 197 20.28 24.70 -0.75
C ALA A 197 20.50 24.37 0.74
N MET A 198 19.43 24.32 1.55
CA MET A 198 19.52 23.95 2.97
C MET A 198 19.96 22.50 3.18
N ILE A 199 19.46 21.58 2.34
CA ILE A 199 19.80 20.14 2.42
C ILE A 199 21.10 19.79 1.67
N GLY A 200 21.73 20.76 1.00
CA GLY A 200 22.98 20.56 0.26
C GLY A 200 22.82 19.77 -1.05
N GLU A 201 21.67 19.89 -1.71
CA GLU A 201 21.33 19.14 -2.93
C GLU A 201 20.99 20.05 -4.11
N ASP A 202 21.05 19.50 -5.34
CA ASP A 202 20.66 20.21 -6.56
C ASP A 202 19.17 19.93 -6.90
N PRO A 203 18.29 20.95 -6.96
CA PRO A 203 16.89 20.76 -7.32
C PRO A 203 16.68 20.26 -8.76
N LYS A 204 17.71 20.32 -9.63
CA LYS A 204 17.63 19.79 -10.99
C LYS A 204 17.98 18.31 -11.07
N MET A 205 18.49 17.71 -9.99
CA MET A 205 18.78 16.29 -9.95
C MET A 205 17.48 15.50 -10.07
N SER A 206 17.49 14.47 -10.94
CA SER A 206 16.37 13.54 -11.05
C SER A 206 16.12 12.89 -9.69
N TYR A 207 14.88 12.46 -9.44
CA TYR A 207 14.61 11.73 -8.21
C TYR A 207 15.49 10.47 -8.10
N TYR A 208 15.67 9.74 -9.20
CA TYR A 208 16.48 8.52 -9.23
C TYR A 208 17.94 8.78 -8.81
N ASP A 209 18.60 9.77 -9.39
CA ASP A 209 20.00 10.07 -9.09
C ASP A 209 20.16 10.55 -7.63
N LEU A 210 19.20 11.35 -7.15
CA LEU A 210 19.19 11.81 -5.76
C LEU A 210 18.99 10.62 -4.81
N ALA A 211 18.05 9.72 -5.11
CA ALA A 211 17.82 8.54 -4.31
C ALA A 211 19.06 7.64 -4.26
N LEU A 212 19.68 7.39 -5.42
CA LEU A 212 20.89 6.59 -5.53
C LEU A 212 22.06 7.21 -4.73
N LYS A 213 22.22 8.54 -4.78
CA LYS A 213 23.21 9.28 -3.96
C LYS A 213 23.01 9.05 -2.46
N HIS A 214 21.75 8.96 -2.02
CA HIS A 214 21.37 8.67 -0.63
C HIS A 214 21.24 7.16 -0.33
N GLY A 215 21.83 6.29 -1.17
CA GLY A 215 21.90 4.84 -0.94
C GLY A 215 20.61 4.09 -1.26
N LYS A 216 19.68 4.72 -1.97
CA LYS A 216 18.37 4.17 -2.34
C LYS A 216 18.29 3.90 -3.85
N ASP A 217 18.64 2.69 -4.25
CA ASP A 217 18.51 2.24 -5.64
C ASP A 217 17.05 1.84 -5.92
N LEU A 218 16.31 2.63 -6.71
CA LEU A 218 14.94 2.31 -7.11
C LEU A 218 14.85 1.04 -7.95
N GLY A 219 15.91 0.67 -8.68
CA GLY A 219 15.95 -0.55 -9.47
C GLY A 219 15.69 -1.80 -8.60
N ARG A 220 15.84 -1.71 -7.28
CA ARG A 220 15.42 -2.80 -6.37
C ARG A 220 13.91 -3.08 -6.38
N PHE A 221 13.07 -2.13 -6.80
CA PHE A 221 11.61 -2.31 -6.95
C PHE A 221 11.21 -2.82 -8.35
N TYR A 222 12.11 -2.73 -9.34
CA TYR A 222 11.81 -2.96 -10.77
C TYR A 222 12.68 -4.03 -11.43
N ARG A 223 13.69 -4.56 -10.75
CA ARG A 223 14.40 -5.77 -11.18
C ARG A 223 13.45 -6.95 -11.09
N GLU A 224 12.81 -7.31 -12.20
CA GLU A 224 12.19 -8.64 -12.35
C GLU A 224 13.25 -9.71 -12.04
N GLY A 225 13.00 -10.57 -11.05
CA GLY A 225 13.94 -11.61 -10.69
C GLY A 225 14.65 -11.47 -9.34
N LEU A 226 14.02 -10.87 -8.33
CA LEU A 226 13.66 -11.83 -7.30
C LEU A 226 12.43 -12.56 -7.85
N PRO A 227 12.26 -13.86 -7.61
CA PRO A 227 10.95 -14.49 -7.75
C PRO A 227 9.94 -13.67 -6.89
N ALA A 228 8.90 -14.29 -6.37
CA ALA A 228 8.64 -13.98 -4.97
C ALA A 228 10.02 -13.83 -4.24
N LYS A 229 10.08 -13.17 -3.10
CA LYS A 229 10.69 -14.02 -2.09
C LYS A 229 9.83 -15.31 -2.22
N THR A 230 10.36 -16.36 -2.91
CA THR A 230 10.78 -17.46 -2.08
C THR A 230 11.51 -16.69 -1.00
N MET A 231 10.75 -16.34 0.05
CA MET A 231 11.23 -16.45 1.39
C MET A 231 11.96 -17.76 1.21
N LEU A 232 13.29 -17.70 1.08
CA LEU A 232 14.09 -18.86 1.33
C LEU A 232 13.59 -19.21 2.73
N PRO A 233 12.62 -20.12 2.84
CA PRO A 233 11.43 -19.93 3.67
C PRO A 233 11.89 -19.50 5.03
N LYS A 234 11.85 -18.17 5.36
CA LYS A 234 12.80 -17.48 6.27
C LYS A 234 13.48 -18.52 7.14
N LYS A 235 14.61 -19.11 6.69
CA LYS A 235 14.98 -20.52 7.01
C LYS A 235 14.40 -20.93 8.35
N MET A 236 13.22 -21.58 8.34
CA MET A 236 12.33 -21.68 9.50
C MET A 236 13.14 -21.77 10.78
N GLU A 237 13.21 -20.65 11.50
CA GLU A 237 14.10 -20.58 12.64
C GLU A 237 13.51 -21.45 13.72
N ILE A 238 14.20 -22.52 14.07
CA ILE A 238 13.80 -23.37 15.17
C ILE A 238 14.40 -22.78 16.45
N ASP A 239 13.55 -22.57 17.43
CA ASP A 239 14.00 -22.25 18.77
C ASP A 239 14.82 -23.42 19.32
N LYS A 240 16.07 -23.15 19.72
CA LYS A 240 17.01 -24.18 20.15
C LYS A 240 16.61 -24.86 21.47
N ARG A 241 15.75 -24.20 22.27
CA ARG A 241 15.30 -24.71 23.58
C ARG A 241 14.14 -25.68 23.41
N THR A 242 13.15 -25.31 22.61
CA THR A 242 11.88 -26.06 22.47
C THR A 242 11.85 -26.99 21.26
N GLY A 243 12.65 -26.70 20.22
CA GLY A 243 12.57 -27.41 18.95
C GLY A 243 11.39 -26.96 18.08
N TYR A 244 10.63 -25.94 18.49
CA TYR A 244 9.51 -25.39 17.73
C TYR A 244 9.94 -24.25 16.80
N PRO A 245 9.21 -24.01 15.70
CA PRO A 245 9.39 -22.81 14.89
C PRO A 245 9.22 -21.54 15.74
N LYS A 246 10.10 -20.55 15.57
CA LYS A 246 9.92 -19.25 16.24
C LYS A 246 8.75 -18.46 15.68
N GLU A 247 8.40 -18.71 14.43
CA GLU A 247 7.34 -18.04 13.70
C GLU A 247 6.57 -19.09 12.89
N LEU A 248 5.25 -18.95 12.83
CA LEU A 248 4.38 -19.75 11.96
C LEU A 248 3.44 -18.84 11.19
N LEU A 249 3.06 -19.27 9.99
CA LEU A 249 2.05 -18.63 9.15
C LEU A 249 2.34 -17.15 8.84
N CYS A 250 3.56 -16.65 9.08
CA CYS A 250 3.99 -15.33 8.62
C CYS A 250 3.97 -15.31 7.10
N GLY A 251 3.22 -14.37 6.52
CA GLY A 251 2.93 -14.30 5.08
C GLY A 251 1.57 -14.86 4.68
N VAL A 252 0.76 -15.35 5.63
CA VAL A 252 -0.67 -15.59 5.41
C VAL A 252 -1.42 -14.29 5.66
N ALA A 253 -2.08 -13.74 4.63
CA ALA A 253 -2.99 -12.62 4.80
C ALA A 253 -4.36 -13.12 5.27
N TRP A 254 -4.88 -12.57 6.37
CA TRP A 254 -6.23 -12.88 6.81
C TRP A 254 -6.84 -11.76 7.65
N THR A 255 -8.17 -11.67 7.69
CA THR A 255 -8.91 -10.70 8.51
C THR A 255 -9.95 -11.40 9.38
N PHE A 256 -10.04 -11.00 10.64
CA PHE A 256 -11.05 -11.51 11.58
C PHE A 256 -12.43 -10.84 11.42
N ARG A 257 -12.59 -9.93 10.45
CA ARG A 257 -13.89 -9.30 10.14
C ARG A 257 -14.91 -10.26 9.55
N GLN A 258 -14.46 -11.34 8.91
CA GLN A 258 -15.35 -12.31 8.29
C GLN A 258 -16.20 -13.04 9.32
N GLU A 259 -17.39 -13.48 8.89
CA GLU A 259 -18.27 -14.30 9.73
C GLU A 259 -17.65 -15.66 10.07
N LYS A 260 -18.26 -16.39 11.01
CA LYS A 260 -17.81 -17.75 11.31
C LYS A 260 -18.04 -18.66 10.10
N PHE A 261 -17.06 -19.51 9.83
CA PHE A 261 -17.15 -20.47 8.74
C PHE A 261 -17.80 -21.76 9.23
N PRO A 262 -18.77 -22.32 8.49
CA PRO A 262 -19.49 -23.52 8.90
C PRO A 262 -18.67 -24.81 8.70
N SER A 263 -17.58 -24.75 7.93
CA SER A 263 -16.72 -25.90 7.67
C SER A 263 -15.31 -25.46 7.29
N LEU A 264 -14.34 -26.35 7.52
CA LEU A 264 -12.96 -26.15 7.07
C LEU A 264 -12.88 -25.96 5.56
N ALA A 265 -13.65 -26.71 4.76
CA ALA A 265 -13.65 -26.57 3.30
C ALA A 265 -14.10 -25.18 2.83
N ALA A 266 -15.14 -24.62 3.45
CA ALA A 266 -15.59 -23.26 3.16
C ALA A 266 -14.52 -22.22 3.52
N PHE A 267 -13.91 -22.39 4.70
CA PHE A 267 -12.81 -21.52 5.13
C PHE A 267 -11.59 -21.61 4.22
N THR A 268 -11.15 -22.82 3.86
CA THR A 268 -9.99 -23.02 2.97
C THR A 268 -10.20 -22.36 1.61
N LYS A 269 -11.43 -22.44 1.08
CA LYS A 269 -11.78 -21.77 -0.17
C LYS A 269 -11.67 -20.25 -0.05
N GLU A 270 -12.32 -19.68 0.97
CA GLU A 270 -12.32 -18.23 1.19
C GLU A 270 -10.92 -17.70 1.52
N LEU A 271 -10.17 -18.41 2.35
CA LEU A 271 -8.78 -18.11 2.67
C LEU A 271 -7.90 -18.07 1.42
N LYS A 272 -8.12 -19.01 0.50
CA LYS A 272 -7.45 -19.03 -0.79
C LYS A 272 -7.84 -17.82 -1.64
N GLU A 273 -9.13 -17.58 -1.83
CA GLU A 273 -9.62 -16.46 -2.64
C GLU A 273 -9.15 -15.11 -2.05
N TYR A 274 -9.21 -14.93 -0.74
CA TYR A 274 -8.76 -13.72 -0.04
C TYR A 274 -7.26 -13.47 -0.26
N ASN A 275 -6.43 -14.49 -0.14
CA ASN A 275 -5.01 -14.30 -0.34
C ASN A 275 -4.62 -14.20 -1.82
N GLU A 276 -5.33 -14.84 -2.76
CA GLU A 276 -5.15 -14.62 -4.20
C GLU A 276 -5.58 -13.20 -4.61
N ASP A 277 -6.49 -12.58 -3.88
CA ASP A 277 -6.88 -11.18 -4.05
C ASP A 277 -5.83 -10.22 -3.47
N VAL A 278 -5.25 -10.57 -2.31
CA VAL A 278 -4.23 -9.77 -1.61
C VAL A 278 -2.80 -9.96 -2.17
N SER A 279 -2.51 -11.12 -2.78
CA SER A 279 -1.19 -11.51 -3.30
C SER A 279 -1.25 -11.72 -4.82
N GLU A 280 -0.34 -11.10 -5.57
CA GLU A 280 -0.26 -11.21 -7.03
C GLU A 280 0.32 -12.56 -7.53
N ASP A 281 0.81 -13.41 -6.62
CA ASP A 281 1.38 -14.73 -6.91
C ASP A 281 0.38 -15.88 -6.75
N SER A 282 0.54 -16.95 -7.56
CA SER A 282 -0.27 -18.16 -7.43
C SER A 282 -0.10 -18.78 -6.04
N PHE A 283 -1.18 -18.76 -5.28
CA PHE A 283 -1.29 -19.24 -3.92
C PHE A 283 -1.30 -20.78 -3.85
N SER A 284 -0.15 -21.45 -3.99
CA SER A 284 -0.18 -22.93 -4.13
C SER A 284 0.77 -23.78 -3.30
N ASP A 285 1.87 -23.29 -2.71
CA ASP A 285 2.83 -24.22 -2.06
C ASP A 285 2.85 -24.22 -0.52
N LEU A 286 2.41 -23.17 0.17
CA LEU A 286 2.45 -23.11 1.64
C LEU A 286 1.27 -23.83 2.34
N TRP A 287 0.17 -24.04 1.61
CA TRP A 287 -1.16 -24.32 2.16
C TRP A 287 -1.43 -25.79 2.46
N SER A 288 -0.73 -26.69 1.78
CA SER A 288 -0.76 -28.13 2.02
C SER A 288 0.34 -28.61 2.98
N SER A 289 1.10 -27.69 3.59
CA SER A 289 2.18 -28.05 4.49
C SER A 289 1.60 -28.59 5.80
N ASP A 290 1.82 -29.88 6.06
CA ASP A 290 1.59 -30.45 7.38
C ASP A 290 2.48 -29.71 8.40
N LEU A 291 1.89 -29.10 9.43
CA LEU A 291 2.60 -28.43 10.52
C LEU A 291 3.14 -29.45 11.53
N LYS A 292 3.92 -30.42 11.06
CA LYS A 292 4.39 -31.58 11.85
C LYS A 292 5.21 -31.18 13.08
N LEU A 293 5.92 -30.04 13.01
CA LEU A 293 6.82 -29.60 14.07
C LEU A 293 6.11 -29.10 15.33
N ILE A 294 4.88 -28.62 15.23
CA ILE A 294 4.08 -28.22 16.41
C ILE A 294 3.25 -29.38 16.98
N GLY A 295 3.25 -30.54 16.33
CA GLY A 295 2.44 -31.68 16.76
C GLY A 295 0.94 -31.40 16.69
N ASN A 296 0.17 -32.04 17.58
CA ASN A 296 -1.29 -32.06 17.52
C ASN A 296 -1.99 -31.05 18.44
N ARG A 297 -1.23 -30.29 19.24
CA ARG A 297 -1.76 -29.31 20.20
C ARG A 297 -0.95 -28.03 20.12
N ILE A 298 -1.60 -26.89 20.23
CA ILE A 298 -0.96 -25.57 20.28
C ILE A 298 -1.76 -24.68 21.22
N LEU A 299 -1.06 -23.92 22.06
CA LEU A 299 -1.63 -22.83 22.85
C LEU A 299 -1.40 -21.53 22.09
N VAL A 300 -2.46 -20.77 21.88
CA VAL A 300 -2.41 -19.50 21.15
C VAL A 300 -2.94 -18.40 22.05
N GLN A 301 -2.17 -17.32 22.23
CA GLN A 301 -2.60 -16.11 22.92
C GLN A 301 -2.83 -14.98 21.93
N TYR A 302 -3.82 -14.15 22.22
CA TYR A 302 -4.19 -12.97 21.44
C TYR A 302 -4.63 -11.85 22.37
N GLU A 303 -4.56 -10.63 21.88
CA GLU A 303 -5.01 -9.44 22.59
C GLU A 303 -6.24 -8.86 21.89
N HIS A 304 -7.18 -8.35 22.69
CA HIS A 304 -8.32 -7.63 22.17
C HIS A 304 -8.71 -6.50 23.13
N TRP A 305 -9.35 -5.47 22.60
CA TRP A 305 -9.96 -4.43 23.42
C TRP A 305 -11.14 -4.99 24.23
N ASP A 306 -11.16 -4.77 25.55
CA ASP A 306 -12.28 -5.11 26.43
C ASP A 306 -13.02 -3.83 26.85
N ASN A 307 -14.17 -3.59 26.20
CA ASN A 307 -15.03 -2.42 26.49
C ASN A 307 -15.45 -2.33 27.97
N GLY A 308 -15.47 -3.44 28.71
CA GLY A 308 -15.82 -3.44 30.13
C GLY A 308 -14.68 -2.96 31.03
N LEU A 309 -13.43 -3.10 30.59
CA LEU A 309 -12.23 -2.69 31.31
C LEU A 309 -11.68 -1.35 30.80
N ASP A 310 -12.12 -0.89 29.62
CA ASP A 310 -11.56 0.27 28.91
C ASP A 310 -10.04 0.12 28.70
N ASP A 311 -9.60 -1.13 28.47
CA ASP A 311 -8.21 -1.53 28.34
C ASP A 311 -8.10 -2.80 27.48
N SER A 312 -6.88 -3.11 27.03
CA SER A 312 -6.60 -4.34 26.32
C SER A 312 -6.56 -5.54 27.27
N ARG A 313 -6.97 -6.70 26.74
CA ARG A 313 -7.00 -7.96 27.46
C ARG A 313 -6.37 -9.06 26.63
N GLU A 314 -5.48 -9.80 27.27
CA GLU A 314 -4.90 -11.01 26.69
C GLU A 314 -5.71 -12.25 27.08
N GLU A 315 -5.92 -13.13 26.11
CA GLU A 315 -6.57 -14.42 26.33
C GLU A 315 -5.85 -15.56 25.63
N GLN A 316 -6.00 -16.77 26.16
CA GLN A 316 -5.36 -17.97 25.66
C GLN A 316 -6.39 -18.99 25.14
N LEU A 317 -6.02 -19.71 24.09
CA LEU A 317 -6.81 -20.76 23.45
C LEU A 317 -5.95 -21.99 23.22
N LEU A 318 -6.37 -23.11 23.80
CA LEU A 318 -5.78 -24.40 23.50
C LEU A 318 -6.50 -25.01 22.30
N LEU A 319 -5.75 -25.27 21.24
CA LEU A 319 -6.26 -25.89 20.01
C LEU A 319 -5.73 -27.32 19.88
N GLN A 320 -6.55 -28.18 19.29
CA GLN A 320 -6.24 -29.58 19.01
C GLN A 320 -6.51 -29.89 17.53
N ALA A 321 -5.58 -30.59 16.89
CA ALA A 321 -5.70 -31.03 15.51
C ALA A 321 -6.72 -32.18 15.38
N ASP A 322 -7.59 -32.09 14.38
CA ASP A 322 -8.71 -33.01 14.14
C ASP A 322 -8.23 -34.41 13.77
N ASN A 323 -7.09 -34.52 13.07
CA ASN A 323 -6.48 -35.81 12.73
C ASN A 323 -5.70 -36.44 13.90
N GLY A 324 -5.62 -35.76 15.05
CA GLY A 324 -4.90 -36.20 16.25
C GLY A 324 -3.37 -36.21 16.15
N LYS A 325 -2.79 -35.80 15.02
CA LYS A 325 -1.35 -35.89 14.73
C LYS A 325 -0.68 -34.53 14.48
N HIS A 326 -1.22 -33.73 13.57
CA HIS A 326 -0.67 -32.42 13.23
C HIS A 326 -1.72 -31.54 12.54
N PHE A 327 -1.60 -30.23 12.70
CA PHE A 327 -2.44 -29.28 11.98
C PHE A 327 -2.03 -29.20 10.50
N THR A 328 -3.00 -28.82 9.67
CA THR A 328 -2.70 -28.11 8.41
C THR A 328 -2.77 -26.61 8.66
N THR A 329 -2.14 -25.81 7.79
CA THR A 329 -2.24 -24.34 7.84
C THR A 329 -3.68 -23.85 7.89
N ALA A 330 -4.53 -24.35 6.98
CA ALA A 330 -5.93 -23.93 6.92
C ALA A 330 -6.72 -24.35 8.16
N GLU A 331 -6.46 -25.53 8.71
CA GLU A 331 -7.14 -26.03 9.91
C GLU A 331 -6.81 -25.18 11.14
N LEU A 332 -5.52 -24.86 11.34
CA LEU A 332 -5.09 -24.05 12.47
C LEU A 332 -5.76 -22.67 12.43
N LEU A 333 -5.68 -21.99 11.28
CA LEU A 333 -6.24 -20.65 11.14
C LEU A 333 -7.79 -20.66 11.19
N TYR A 334 -8.44 -21.69 10.66
CA TYR A 334 -9.89 -21.89 10.78
C TYR A 334 -10.31 -21.95 12.26
N LYS A 335 -9.60 -22.75 13.06
CA LYS A 335 -9.89 -22.93 14.49
C LYS A 335 -9.64 -21.64 15.28
N ILE A 336 -8.59 -20.88 14.93
CA ILE A 336 -8.31 -19.56 15.50
C ILE A 336 -9.46 -18.61 15.17
N HIS A 337 -9.73 -18.39 13.87
CA HIS A 337 -10.76 -17.47 13.38
C HIS A 337 -12.11 -17.69 14.06
N ASN A 338 -12.62 -18.92 14.02
CA ASN A 338 -13.93 -19.24 14.54
C ASN A 338 -14.05 -19.06 16.07
N GLN A 339 -12.94 -19.07 16.81
CA GLN A 339 -12.93 -18.85 18.25
C GLN A 339 -12.80 -17.37 18.63
N ILE A 340 -11.97 -16.60 17.92
CA ILE A 340 -11.65 -15.23 18.35
C ILE A 340 -12.38 -14.12 17.60
N ARG A 341 -12.93 -14.37 16.42
CA ARG A 341 -13.47 -13.31 15.55
C ARG A 341 -14.50 -12.38 16.22
N ASN A 342 -15.32 -12.91 17.12
CA ASN A 342 -16.34 -12.12 17.82
C ASN A 342 -15.73 -11.04 18.72
N LYS A 343 -14.48 -11.24 19.17
CA LYS A 343 -13.74 -10.30 20.02
C LYS A 343 -12.93 -9.31 19.20
N LEU A 344 -12.47 -9.71 18.02
CA LEU A 344 -11.60 -8.89 17.15
C LEU A 344 -12.33 -8.12 16.05
N VAL A 345 -13.59 -8.44 15.72
CA VAL A 345 -14.28 -7.85 14.56
C VAL A 345 -14.37 -6.31 14.57
N ASN A 346 -14.45 -5.72 15.77
CA ASN A 346 -14.54 -4.27 15.96
C ASN A 346 -13.24 -3.66 16.50
N ASP A 347 -12.18 -4.47 16.61
CA ASP A 347 -10.87 -4.01 17.04
C ASP A 347 -10.17 -3.32 15.85
N ASP A 348 -9.31 -2.36 16.15
CA ASP A 348 -8.47 -1.73 15.13
C ASP A 348 -7.42 -2.75 14.64
N ASN A 349 -6.92 -3.62 15.53
CA ASN A 349 -5.92 -4.65 15.21
C ASN A 349 -6.58 -5.97 14.75
N VAL A 350 -7.27 -5.92 13.61
CA VAL A 350 -8.14 -7.01 13.11
C VAL A 350 -7.48 -7.92 12.06
N PHE A 351 -6.31 -7.56 11.55
CA PHE A 351 -5.59 -8.36 10.55
C PHE A 351 -4.67 -9.38 11.22
N PHE A 352 -4.61 -10.58 10.67
CA PHE A 352 -3.67 -11.61 11.10
C PHE A 352 -2.36 -11.47 10.32
N GLU A 353 -1.23 -11.41 11.04
CA GLU A 353 0.11 -11.27 10.44
C GLU A 353 1.02 -12.47 10.71
N GLY A 354 0.57 -13.43 11.51
CA GLY A 354 1.31 -14.64 11.84
C GLY A 354 1.20 -15.04 13.29
N LEU A 355 2.01 -16.02 13.68
CA LEU A 355 2.15 -16.50 15.04
C LEU A 355 3.62 -16.42 15.46
N GLN A 356 3.89 -15.89 16.65
CA GLN A 356 5.24 -15.81 17.22
C GLN A 356 5.35 -16.68 18.47
N LEU A 357 6.37 -17.53 18.55
CA LEU A 357 6.61 -18.41 19.70
C LEU A 357 6.92 -17.55 20.95
N PHE A 358 6.25 -17.86 22.06
CA PHE A 358 6.59 -17.27 23.36
C PHE A 358 7.95 -17.75 23.84
N GLU A 359 8.73 -16.84 24.42
CA GLU A 359 10.04 -17.18 25.00
C GLU A 359 9.92 -18.13 26.21
N ARG A 360 8.78 -18.09 26.91
CA ARG A 360 8.50 -18.87 28.12
C ARG A 360 7.42 -19.92 27.86
N ASP A 361 7.55 -21.08 28.51
CA ASP A 361 6.50 -22.09 28.48
C ASP A 361 5.33 -21.67 29.38
N ASP A 362 4.12 -22.06 29.01
CA ASP A 362 2.95 -21.89 29.87
C ASP A 362 2.97 -22.95 30.99
N ALA A 363 2.78 -22.51 32.24
CA ALA A 363 2.84 -23.38 33.41
C ALA A 363 1.71 -24.42 33.45
N ASN A 364 0.56 -24.13 32.83
CA ASN A 364 -0.60 -25.02 32.81
C ASN A 364 -0.53 -26.01 31.62
N TYR A 365 0.22 -25.67 30.58
CA TYR A 365 0.36 -26.48 29.37
C TYR A 365 1.83 -26.81 29.04
N PRO A 366 2.53 -27.53 29.94
CA PRO A 366 3.92 -27.89 29.71
C PRO A 366 4.07 -28.74 28.43
N ASN A 367 5.17 -28.51 27.71
CA ASN A 367 5.48 -29.17 26.43
C ASN A 367 4.51 -28.89 25.28
N THR A 368 3.57 -27.94 25.43
CA THR A 368 2.70 -27.50 24.33
C THR A 368 3.33 -26.27 23.67
N PRO A 369 3.45 -26.24 22.33
CA PRO A 369 3.89 -25.03 21.63
C PRO A 369 2.98 -23.86 21.98
N TYR A 370 3.57 -22.74 22.40
CA TYR A 370 2.86 -21.57 22.86
C TYR A 370 3.21 -20.36 21.99
N TYR A 371 2.21 -19.81 21.30
CA TYR A 371 2.39 -18.73 20.35
C TYR A 371 1.48 -17.53 20.66
N TYR A 372 1.94 -16.34 20.33
CA TYR A 372 1.18 -15.11 20.28
C TYR A 372 0.69 -14.84 18.85
N ILE A 373 -0.54 -14.36 18.69
CA ILE A 373 -1.05 -13.89 17.39
C ILE A 373 -0.49 -12.50 17.12
N LEU A 374 0.23 -12.35 16.01
CA LEU A 374 0.62 -11.04 15.51
C LEU A 374 -0.60 -10.41 14.81
N GLN A 375 -1.03 -9.24 15.32
CA GLN A 375 -2.20 -8.52 14.85
C GLN A 375 -1.80 -7.18 14.23
N GLY A 376 -2.35 -6.87 13.06
CA GLY A 376 -2.11 -5.63 12.31
C GLY A 376 -3.37 -4.75 12.22
N SER A 377 -3.15 -3.44 12.01
CA SER A 377 -4.20 -2.41 11.87
C SER A 377 -4.66 -2.17 10.44
#